data_AF-A0A1Y2GW69-F1
#
_entry.id   AF-A0A1Y2GW69-F1
#
_cell.length_a   1.000
_cell.length_b   1.000
_cell.length_c   1.000
_cell.angle_alpha   90.00
_cell.angle_beta   90.00
_cell.angle_gamma   90.00
#
_symmetry.space_group_name_H-M   'P 1'
#
loop_
_entity.id
_entity.type
_entity.pdbx_description
1 polymer ?
#
loop_
_entity_poly.entity_id
_entity_poly.type
_entity_poly.pdbx_seq_one_letter_code
_entity_poly.pdbx_strand_id
1 'polypeptide(L)'
;MGQEAPTILATPQNNVLTTNNGNPVDDNQNSMTAGEFGPVLIQDFHLIDKLARFDRERIPERVVHAKGSGAHGFFEVTADLSQLTCAKFLEKPGIKTPVFARFSTVGGEKGTSDSLRDPRGFALKFYTEEGNWDMVGNNTPVFFIRDPLKFPDFIHTQKRNPQTNLKDPDAYWDFLSLTPESLHQVTILFSNRGTPYSFRHMNGYSSHTLKLVNSQGIAHLVKWHFKTDQGIRNHTAEEAKKLDTENPDSNTEDLFESIEKGDFPSWTVYLQAMKEEDAAKYRWNVFDVTKVWPHSDYPLQKIGKLTLNRNPKNYFAEVEQAAFSPSHMVPGIDVTNDKMLQGRLFSYPDTHRHRLGTNYLQLPINQPYRTIVANYQRDGPMNFSENFNNAPNYEPQSRDPKGPAQQDHDIRVRPSSVQLYGATGRYPFRKSDDDFVQPGNLYRLLKGKEQDDLVGNLIDHMSKVKNLEIIKRQIALFNKADPTWGVRVEEGLKARGKKL
;
A
#
# COMPACT_ATOMS: atom_id res chain seq x y z
N MET A 1 39.23 -24.10 0.77
CA MET A 1 39.25 -25.00 -0.39
C MET A 1 39.06 -24.14 -1.62
N GLY A 2 39.92 -24.26 -2.64
CA GLY A 2 39.68 -23.58 -3.91
C GLY A 2 38.30 -23.99 -4.44
N GLN A 3 37.50 -23.04 -4.92
CA GLN A 3 36.23 -23.36 -5.56
C GLN A 3 36.53 -24.09 -6.86
N GLU A 4 36.50 -25.42 -6.83
CA GLU A 4 36.42 -26.22 -8.05
C GLU A 4 35.14 -25.83 -8.79
N ALA A 5 35.24 -25.67 -10.10
CA ALA A 5 34.09 -25.32 -10.91
C ALA A 5 33.02 -26.42 -10.82
N PRO A 6 31.72 -26.07 -10.71
CA PRO A 6 30.66 -27.06 -10.66
C PRO A 6 30.69 -27.97 -11.90
N THR A 7 30.68 -29.29 -11.67
CA THR A 7 30.74 -30.31 -12.72
C THR A 7 29.42 -30.49 -13.47
N ILE A 8 28.31 -30.11 -12.84
CA ILE A 8 26.98 -30.05 -13.47
C ILE A 8 26.57 -28.59 -13.52
N LEU A 9 26.46 -28.06 -14.73
CA LEU A 9 26.01 -26.70 -15.00
C LEU A 9 24.57 -26.77 -15.48
N ALA A 10 23.65 -26.13 -14.76
CA ALA A 10 22.35 -25.75 -15.31
C ALA A 10 22.52 -24.34 -15.91
N THR A 11 22.97 -24.28 -17.16
CA THR A 11 23.17 -23.02 -17.91
C THR A 11 22.24 -22.99 -19.10
N PRO A 12 21.89 -21.81 -19.66
CA PRO A 12 21.01 -21.72 -20.81
C PRO A 12 21.43 -22.60 -22.02
N GLN A 13 22.73 -22.94 -22.12
CA GLN A 13 23.32 -23.77 -23.17
C GLN A 13 23.50 -25.25 -22.80
N ASN A 14 23.35 -25.62 -21.52
CA ASN A 14 23.44 -26.98 -21.03
C ASN A 14 22.49 -27.12 -19.83
N ASN A 15 21.23 -27.51 -20.07
CA ASN A 15 20.16 -27.47 -19.06
C ASN A 15 19.85 -28.89 -18.55
N VAL A 16 20.71 -29.41 -17.66
CA VAL A 16 20.39 -30.65 -16.94
C VAL A 16 19.34 -30.33 -15.89
N LEU A 17 18.18 -30.99 -15.96
CA LEU A 17 17.18 -30.93 -14.89
C LEU A 17 17.77 -31.60 -13.64
N THR A 18 17.64 -30.94 -12.48
CA THR A 18 18.09 -31.49 -11.22
C THR A 18 16.99 -31.47 -10.17
N THR A 19 17.08 -32.35 -9.19
CA THR A 19 16.34 -32.28 -7.92
C THR A 19 16.79 -31.06 -7.10
N ASN A 20 16.09 -30.74 -6.00
CA ASN A 20 16.45 -29.60 -5.16
C ASN A 20 17.82 -29.75 -4.45
N ASN A 21 18.34 -30.99 -4.32
CA ASN A 21 19.69 -31.25 -3.82
C ASN A 21 20.74 -31.41 -4.94
N GLY A 22 20.40 -31.06 -6.19
CA GLY A 22 21.35 -30.96 -7.30
C GLY A 22 21.66 -32.26 -8.05
N ASN A 23 20.92 -33.35 -7.80
CA ASN A 23 21.09 -34.61 -8.53
C ASN A 23 20.42 -34.51 -9.91
N PRO A 24 21.09 -34.89 -11.02
CA PRO A 24 20.44 -35.00 -12.33
C PRO A 24 19.21 -35.90 -12.31
N VAL A 25 18.16 -35.45 -12.98
CA VAL A 25 16.91 -36.19 -13.17
C VAL A 25 16.98 -36.93 -14.49
N ASP A 26 16.81 -38.25 -14.43
CA ASP A 26 16.78 -39.15 -15.59
C ASP A 26 15.41 -39.14 -16.30
N ASP A 27 14.31 -39.21 -15.54
CA ASP A 27 12.94 -39.15 -16.05
C ASP A 27 12.07 -38.21 -15.19
N ASN A 28 11.36 -37.29 -15.86
CA ASN A 28 10.43 -36.34 -15.24
C ASN A 28 8.99 -36.52 -15.70
N GLN A 29 8.72 -37.57 -16.48
CA GLN A 29 7.43 -37.90 -17.06
C GLN A 29 6.78 -39.09 -16.35
N ASN A 30 7.58 -39.99 -15.77
CA ASN A 30 7.10 -41.21 -15.13
C ASN A 30 7.56 -41.31 -13.66
N SER A 31 6.72 -41.91 -12.83
CA SER A 31 7.09 -42.29 -11.46
C SER A 31 7.71 -43.69 -11.44
N MET A 32 8.54 -43.96 -10.45
CA MET A 32 9.10 -45.29 -10.22
C MET A 32 8.02 -46.24 -9.69
N THR A 33 7.78 -47.34 -10.42
CA THR A 33 6.77 -48.36 -10.08
C THR A 33 7.36 -49.76 -9.93
N ALA A 34 6.69 -50.64 -9.18
CA ALA A 34 7.00 -52.07 -9.13
C ALA A 34 6.52 -52.82 -10.39
N GLY A 35 7.14 -52.55 -11.54
CA GLY A 35 6.72 -53.04 -12.86
C GLY A 35 5.81 -52.04 -13.60
N GLU A 36 5.62 -52.25 -14.90
CA GLU A 36 4.93 -51.29 -15.81
C GLU A 36 3.52 -50.90 -15.33
N PHE A 37 2.80 -51.82 -14.69
CA PHE A 37 1.44 -51.60 -14.15
C PHE A 37 1.38 -51.71 -12.62
N GLY A 38 2.53 -51.67 -11.95
CA GLY A 38 2.64 -51.81 -10.50
C GLY A 38 2.41 -50.51 -9.72
N PRO A 39 2.33 -50.58 -8.38
CA PRO A 39 2.21 -49.39 -7.53
C PRO A 39 3.48 -48.52 -7.58
N VAL A 40 3.31 -47.22 -7.35
CA VAL A 40 4.40 -46.25 -7.17
C VAL A 40 5.15 -46.51 -5.87
N LEU A 41 6.48 -46.37 -5.91
CA LEU A 41 7.36 -46.65 -4.78
C LEU A 41 7.68 -45.39 -3.96
N ILE A 42 7.70 -45.52 -2.64
CA ILE A 42 8.08 -44.43 -1.72
C ILE A 42 9.57 -44.03 -1.83
N GLN A 43 10.39 -44.84 -2.50
CA GLN A 43 11.81 -44.52 -2.75
C GLN A 43 12.01 -43.57 -3.94
N ASP A 44 10.95 -43.21 -4.67
CA ASP A 44 11.00 -42.22 -5.74
C ASP A 44 11.19 -40.81 -5.16
N PHE A 45 12.45 -40.45 -4.89
CA PHE A 45 12.78 -39.17 -4.27
C PHE A 45 12.40 -37.97 -5.16
N HIS A 46 12.58 -38.06 -6.49
CA HIS A 46 12.26 -36.97 -7.40
C HIS A 46 10.76 -36.65 -7.38
N LEU A 47 9.91 -37.69 -7.43
CA LEU A 47 8.46 -37.54 -7.27
C LEU A 47 8.11 -36.83 -5.97
N ILE A 48 8.67 -37.32 -4.85
CA ILE A 48 8.34 -36.82 -3.50
C ILE A 48 8.81 -35.37 -3.32
N ASP A 49 10.04 -35.04 -3.71
CA ASP A 49 10.61 -33.70 -3.60
C ASP A 49 9.82 -32.68 -4.44
N LYS A 50 9.49 -33.04 -5.69
CA LYS A 50 8.69 -32.21 -6.60
C LYS A 50 7.27 -31.94 -6.05
N LEU A 51 6.56 -32.98 -5.60
CA LEU A 51 5.22 -32.83 -5.03
C LEU A 51 5.25 -32.04 -3.71
N ALA A 52 6.18 -32.36 -2.81
CA ALA A 52 6.29 -31.67 -1.53
C ALA A 52 6.59 -30.18 -1.70
N ARG A 53 7.36 -29.80 -2.73
CA ARG A 53 7.61 -28.40 -3.08
C ARG A 53 6.36 -27.72 -3.63
N PHE A 54 5.63 -28.38 -4.54
CA PHE A 54 4.38 -27.89 -5.13
C PHE A 54 3.32 -27.60 -4.05
N ASP A 55 3.13 -28.53 -3.11
CA ASP A 55 2.18 -28.40 -1.99
C ASP A 55 2.46 -27.17 -1.10
N ARG A 56 3.68 -26.62 -1.17
CA ARG A 56 4.18 -25.48 -0.37
C ARG A 56 4.48 -24.25 -1.20
N GLU A 57 3.93 -24.12 -2.40
CA GLU A 57 4.09 -22.92 -3.21
C GLU A 57 3.32 -21.71 -2.66
N ARG A 58 2.21 -21.93 -1.96
CA ARG A 58 1.34 -20.84 -1.47
C ARG A 58 1.81 -20.34 -0.12
N ILE A 59 1.85 -19.02 0.01
CA ILE A 59 1.99 -18.29 1.28
C ILE A 59 0.67 -17.55 1.57
N PRO A 60 0.42 -17.10 2.81
CA PRO A 60 -0.73 -16.25 3.09
C PRO A 60 -0.74 -15.02 2.17
N GLU A 61 -1.90 -14.68 1.63
CA GLU A 61 -2.05 -13.39 0.95
C GLU A 61 -1.97 -12.23 1.97
N ARG A 62 -1.88 -10.99 1.49
CA ARG A 62 -2.00 -9.83 2.37
C ARG A 62 -3.44 -9.73 2.88
N VAL A 63 -3.63 -9.44 4.17
CA VAL A 63 -4.96 -9.29 4.80
C VAL A 63 -5.82 -8.27 4.04
N VAL A 64 -5.20 -7.19 3.56
CA VAL A 64 -5.77 -6.19 2.66
C VAL A 64 -4.82 -5.97 1.50
N HIS A 65 -5.33 -5.49 0.37
CA HIS A 65 -4.53 -5.25 -0.83
C HIS A 65 -3.87 -6.52 -1.40
N ALA A 66 -4.57 -7.66 -1.33
CA ALA A 66 -4.10 -8.95 -1.82
C ALA A 66 -3.89 -8.95 -3.34
N LYS A 67 -4.90 -8.54 -4.11
CA LYS A 67 -4.79 -8.34 -5.56
C LYS A 67 -3.98 -7.08 -5.88
N GLY A 68 -2.96 -7.21 -6.73
CA GLY A 68 -2.15 -6.07 -7.14
C GLY A 68 -1.00 -6.44 -8.06
N SER A 69 -0.32 -5.43 -8.58
CA SER A 69 0.73 -5.57 -9.60
C SER A 69 1.86 -4.60 -9.28
N GLY A 70 3.08 -4.92 -9.67
CA GLY A 70 4.24 -4.08 -9.33
C GLY A 70 5.23 -3.96 -10.47
N ALA A 71 6.02 -2.90 -10.41
CA ALA A 71 7.04 -2.60 -11.39
C ALA A 71 8.19 -1.83 -10.75
N HIS A 72 9.37 -1.97 -11.35
CA HIS A 72 10.57 -1.22 -11.00
C HIS A 72 10.65 0.09 -11.78
N GLY A 73 11.39 1.03 -11.21
CA GLY A 73 11.59 2.34 -11.79
C GLY A 73 12.60 3.16 -11.02
N PHE A 74 12.49 4.47 -11.15
CA PHE A 74 13.26 5.41 -10.37
C PHE A 74 12.46 6.68 -10.08
N PHE A 75 12.81 7.32 -8.99
CA PHE A 75 12.40 8.68 -8.67
C PHE A 75 13.58 9.62 -8.93
N GLU A 76 13.33 10.73 -9.61
CA GLU A 76 14.30 11.80 -9.83
C GLU A 76 13.84 13.07 -9.13
N VAL A 77 14.63 13.55 -8.18
CA VAL A 77 14.39 14.85 -7.54
C VAL A 77 14.78 15.97 -8.51
N THR A 78 13.95 17.01 -8.60
CA THR A 78 14.12 18.13 -9.53
C THR A 78 14.15 19.50 -8.84
N ALA A 79 13.86 19.53 -7.53
CA ALA A 79 13.90 20.73 -6.71
C ALA A 79 14.90 20.56 -5.56
N ASP A 80 15.48 21.66 -5.10
CA ASP A 80 16.25 21.68 -3.86
C ASP A 80 15.29 21.70 -2.67
N LEU A 81 15.40 20.69 -1.80
CA LEU A 81 14.58 20.51 -0.61
C LEU A 81 15.39 20.63 0.69
N SER A 82 16.63 21.11 0.63
CA SER A 82 17.54 21.21 1.78
C SER A 82 16.97 22.01 2.96
N GLN A 83 16.09 22.97 2.68
CA GLN A 83 15.38 23.75 3.71
C GLN A 83 14.32 22.94 4.46
N LEU A 84 13.76 21.90 3.82
CA LEU A 84 12.69 21.06 4.37
C LEU A 84 13.22 19.74 4.94
N THR A 85 14.23 19.13 4.30
CA THR A 85 14.70 17.78 4.63
C THR A 85 16.21 17.62 4.48
N CYS A 86 16.81 16.79 5.33
CA CYS A 86 18.16 16.28 5.18
C CYS A 86 18.23 14.87 4.54
N ALA A 87 17.10 14.37 4.02
CA ALA A 87 17.06 13.06 3.37
C ALA A 87 17.94 13.04 2.12
N LYS A 88 18.93 12.16 2.10
CA LYS A 88 19.99 12.14 1.09
C LYS A 88 19.50 11.99 -0.36
N PHE A 89 18.42 11.23 -0.55
CA PHE A 89 17.82 11.04 -1.88
C PHE A 89 17.09 12.28 -2.43
N LEU A 90 16.92 13.31 -1.59
CA LEU A 90 16.29 14.60 -1.91
C LEU A 90 17.28 15.78 -1.80
N GLU A 91 18.56 15.51 -1.53
CA GLU A 91 19.56 16.52 -1.18
C GLU A 91 19.76 17.58 -2.26
N LYS A 92 19.77 17.17 -3.54
CA LYS A 92 19.95 18.08 -4.67
C LYS A 92 19.26 17.56 -5.93
N PRO A 93 18.81 18.45 -6.83
CA PRO A 93 18.26 18.08 -8.13
C PRO A 93 19.17 17.12 -8.93
N GLY A 94 18.56 16.19 -9.66
CA GLY A 94 19.22 15.23 -10.54
C GLY A 94 19.60 13.90 -9.88
N ILE A 95 19.43 13.74 -8.56
CA ILE A 95 19.59 12.43 -7.92
C ILE A 95 18.47 11.49 -8.40
N LYS A 96 18.87 10.33 -8.92
CA LYS A 96 17.99 9.23 -9.30
C LYS A 96 18.05 8.11 -8.28
N THR A 97 16.91 7.84 -7.66
CA THR A 97 16.77 6.81 -6.63
C THR A 97 15.96 5.65 -7.20
N PRO A 98 16.50 4.41 -7.22
CA PRO A 98 15.72 3.26 -7.64
C PRO A 98 14.46 3.09 -6.78
N VAL A 99 13.35 2.71 -7.41
CA VAL A 99 12.06 2.51 -6.75
C VAL A 99 11.44 1.19 -7.20
N PHE A 100 10.77 0.51 -6.27
CA PHE A 100 9.79 -0.51 -6.61
C PHE A 100 8.39 -0.04 -6.19
N ALA A 101 7.45 -0.05 -7.13
CA ALA A 101 6.06 0.31 -6.90
C ALA A 101 5.18 -0.93 -6.89
N ARG A 102 4.19 -0.95 -6.00
CA ARG A 102 3.07 -1.91 -6.05
C ARG A 102 1.74 -1.18 -5.95
N PHE A 103 0.88 -1.44 -6.93
CA PHE A 103 -0.51 -1.00 -6.96
C PHE A 103 -1.42 -2.16 -6.61
N SER A 104 -2.61 -1.87 -6.09
CA SER A 104 -3.53 -2.91 -5.62
C SER A 104 -4.96 -2.41 -5.48
N THR A 105 -5.95 -3.30 -5.44
CA THR A 105 -7.25 -3.03 -4.81
C THR A 105 -7.10 -3.13 -3.28
N VAL A 106 -8.17 -3.14 -2.48
CA VAL A 106 -8.11 -3.20 -1.00
C VAL A 106 -8.82 -4.44 -0.44
N GLY A 107 -10.13 -4.54 -0.67
CA GLY A 107 -10.99 -5.52 0.00
C GLY A 107 -10.96 -6.91 -0.64
N GLY A 108 -10.70 -6.97 -1.94
CA GLY A 108 -10.66 -8.21 -2.72
C GLY A 108 -9.48 -9.12 -2.36
N GLU A 109 -9.73 -10.43 -2.43
CA GLU A 109 -8.71 -11.48 -2.28
C GLU A 109 -7.83 -11.57 -3.54
N LYS A 110 -6.75 -12.36 -3.50
CA LYS A 110 -5.72 -12.41 -4.55
C LYS A 110 -6.25 -12.68 -5.97
N GLY A 111 -7.33 -13.45 -6.10
CA GLY A 111 -7.95 -13.81 -7.39
C GLY A 111 -9.11 -12.91 -7.84
N THR A 112 -9.38 -11.81 -7.14
CA THR A 112 -10.46 -10.88 -7.52
C THR A 112 -10.07 -9.99 -8.70
N SER A 113 -11.06 -9.34 -9.32
CA SER A 113 -10.84 -8.46 -10.47
C SER A 113 -10.17 -7.13 -10.11
N ASP A 114 -9.30 -6.68 -11.00
CA ASP A 114 -8.64 -5.37 -10.99
C ASP A 114 -9.63 -4.20 -11.18
N SER A 115 -10.80 -4.42 -11.78
CA SER A 115 -11.79 -3.38 -12.11
C SER A 115 -12.80 -3.09 -10.99
N LEU A 116 -12.77 -3.85 -9.88
CA LEU A 116 -13.74 -3.68 -8.78
C LEU A 116 -13.73 -2.24 -8.21
N ARG A 117 -14.90 -1.74 -7.80
CA ARG A 117 -15.02 -0.44 -7.11
C ARG A 117 -14.34 -0.54 -5.73
N ASP A 118 -13.21 0.13 -5.58
CA ASP A 118 -12.37 0.06 -4.38
C ASP A 118 -11.38 1.25 -4.38
N PRO A 119 -10.81 1.71 -3.25
CA PRO A 119 -9.58 2.49 -3.33
C PRO A 119 -8.49 1.66 -4.03
N ARG A 120 -7.44 2.33 -4.51
CA ARG A 120 -6.24 1.64 -4.99
C ARG A 120 -5.07 1.94 -4.08
N GLY A 121 -4.33 0.89 -3.70
CA GLY A 121 -3.03 1.03 -3.06
C GLY A 121 -2.03 1.67 -3.99
N PHE A 122 -1.18 2.54 -3.45
CA PHE A 122 -0.07 3.19 -4.15
C PHE A 122 1.16 3.13 -3.23
N ALA A 123 1.81 1.96 -3.20
CA ALA A 123 2.96 1.72 -2.32
C ALA A 123 4.26 1.84 -3.11
N LEU A 124 5.20 2.64 -2.59
CA LEU A 124 6.52 2.84 -3.17
C LEU A 124 7.60 2.47 -2.15
N LYS A 125 8.60 1.72 -2.59
CA LYS A 125 9.85 1.46 -1.85
C LYS A 125 10.98 2.19 -2.56
N PHE A 126 11.58 3.16 -1.90
CA PHE A 126 12.74 3.90 -2.36
C PHE A 126 13.99 3.23 -1.79
N TYR A 127 14.86 2.74 -2.67
CA TYR A 127 16.16 2.21 -2.27
C TYR A 127 17.13 3.39 -2.18
N THR A 128 17.27 3.97 -0.99
CA THR A 128 18.16 5.12 -0.75
C THR A 128 19.53 4.65 -0.23
N GLU A 129 20.49 5.56 -0.27
CA GLU A 129 21.84 5.39 0.28
C GLU A 129 21.86 5.24 1.81
N GLU A 130 20.79 5.65 2.49
CA GLU A 130 20.66 5.64 3.96
C GLU A 130 19.55 4.67 4.43
N GLY A 131 19.17 3.71 3.58
CA GLY A 131 18.17 2.69 3.88
C GLY A 131 16.97 2.71 2.93
N ASN A 132 16.04 1.77 3.13
CA ASN A 132 14.79 1.76 2.38
C ASN A 132 13.79 2.70 3.04
N TRP A 133 13.21 3.63 2.27
CA TRP A 133 12.04 4.39 2.67
C TRP A 133 10.80 3.87 1.96
N ASP A 134 9.73 3.59 2.70
CA ASP A 134 8.47 3.13 2.12
C ASP A 134 7.37 4.19 2.26
N MET A 135 6.97 4.78 1.14
CA MET A 135 5.77 5.62 1.06
C MET A 135 4.58 4.73 0.75
N VAL A 136 3.80 4.39 1.78
CA VAL A 136 2.67 3.45 1.67
C VAL A 136 1.35 4.21 1.61
N GLY A 137 1.02 4.68 0.41
CA GLY A 137 -0.14 5.52 0.14
C GLY A 137 -1.31 4.82 -0.55
N ASN A 138 -2.28 5.62 -0.96
CA ASN A 138 -3.43 5.21 -1.77
C ASN A 138 -3.63 6.19 -2.96
N ASN A 139 -4.52 5.84 -3.88
CA ASN A 139 -4.97 6.72 -4.96
C ASN A 139 -5.93 7.84 -4.51
N THR A 140 -6.17 7.95 -3.21
CA THR A 140 -7.02 8.95 -2.56
C THR A 140 -6.23 9.70 -1.48
N PRO A 141 -6.45 11.03 -1.32
CA PRO A 141 -5.76 11.82 -0.29
C PRO A 141 -6.34 11.63 1.12
N VAL A 142 -7.42 10.87 1.29
CA VAL A 142 -8.08 10.64 2.58
C VAL A 142 -8.42 9.16 2.80
N PHE A 143 -8.86 8.82 4.01
CA PHE A 143 -9.28 7.45 4.35
C PHE A 143 -10.65 7.42 5.06
N PHE A 144 -11.23 6.22 5.22
CA PHE A 144 -12.58 6.05 5.78
C PHE A 144 -12.68 6.27 7.29
N ILE A 145 -11.58 6.03 8.00
CA ILE A 145 -11.51 6.09 9.46
C ILE A 145 -10.27 6.85 9.88
N ARG A 146 -10.33 7.43 11.08
CA ARG A 146 -9.29 8.28 11.68
C ARG A 146 -8.69 7.74 12.96
N ASP A 147 -9.09 6.52 13.37
CA ASP A 147 -8.51 5.82 14.52
C ASP A 147 -8.23 4.36 14.13
N PRO A 148 -6.98 3.87 14.33
CA PRO A 148 -6.56 2.56 13.83
C PRO A 148 -7.28 1.41 14.52
N LEU A 149 -7.84 1.63 15.72
CA LEU A 149 -8.61 0.63 16.44
C LEU A 149 -9.82 0.15 15.61
N LYS A 150 -10.40 1.03 14.78
CA LYS A 150 -11.55 0.71 13.92
C LYS A 150 -11.16 -0.04 12.63
N PHE A 151 -9.87 -0.24 12.36
CA PHE A 151 -9.43 -0.81 11.08
C PHE A 151 -9.91 -2.26 10.87
N PRO A 152 -9.81 -3.18 11.86
CA PRO A 152 -10.39 -4.52 11.71
C PRO A 152 -11.90 -4.49 11.50
N ASP A 153 -12.64 -3.69 12.28
CA ASP A 153 -14.09 -3.56 12.15
C ASP A 153 -14.50 -3.08 10.76
N PHE A 154 -13.82 -2.03 10.28
CA PHE A 154 -14.01 -1.52 8.92
C PHE A 154 -13.74 -2.61 7.90
N ILE A 155 -12.55 -3.23 7.91
CA ILE A 155 -12.18 -4.23 6.90
C ILE A 155 -13.08 -5.46 6.92
N HIS A 156 -13.57 -5.92 8.08
CA HIS A 156 -14.55 -7.00 8.15
C HIS A 156 -15.82 -6.66 7.35
N THR A 157 -16.32 -5.42 7.46
CA THR A 157 -17.53 -4.99 6.73
C THR A 157 -17.31 -4.85 5.21
N GLN A 158 -16.07 -4.62 4.77
CA GLN A 158 -15.72 -4.54 3.35
C GLN A 158 -15.46 -5.93 2.73
N LYS A 159 -15.27 -6.95 3.57
CA LYS A 159 -14.95 -8.32 3.17
C LYS A 159 -16.20 -9.20 3.17
N ARG A 160 -16.07 -10.42 3.69
CA ARG A 160 -17.06 -11.49 3.56
C ARG A 160 -17.74 -11.70 4.89
N ASN A 161 -19.05 -11.91 4.84
CA ASN A 161 -19.85 -12.26 6.01
C ASN A 161 -19.35 -13.59 6.60
N PRO A 162 -19.19 -13.69 7.93
CA PRO A 162 -18.60 -14.86 8.57
C PRO A 162 -19.42 -16.15 8.44
N GLN A 163 -20.74 -16.04 8.22
CA GLN A 163 -21.62 -17.20 8.05
C GLN A 163 -21.69 -17.66 6.59
N THR A 164 -21.83 -16.72 5.66
CA THR A 164 -22.14 -17.05 4.25
C THR A 164 -20.92 -16.99 3.34
N ASN A 165 -19.83 -16.37 3.79
CA ASN A 165 -18.66 -16.04 2.98
C ASN A 165 -18.97 -15.16 1.73
N LEU A 166 -20.14 -14.53 1.70
CA LEU A 166 -20.58 -13.59 0.65
C LEU A 166 -20.36 -12.14 1.08
N LYS A 167 -20.36 -11.21 0.11
CA LYS A 167 -20.41 -9.76 0.42
C LYS A 167 -21.76 -9.41 1.06
N ASP A 168 -21.73 -8.51 2.03
CA ASP A 168 -22.90 -8.16 2.83
C ASP A 168 -23.15 -6.63 2.80
N PRO A 169 -24.07 -6.15 1.95
CA PRO A 169 -24.42 -4.73 1.87
C PRO A 169 -24.94 -4.16 3.20
N ASP A 170 -25.59 -4.96 4.05
CA ASP A 170 -26.11 -4.49 5.33
C ASP A 170 -24.93 -4.19 6.26
N ALA A 171 -23.99 -5.13 6.43
CA ALA A 171 -22.78 -4.89 7.23
C ALA A 171 -21.96 -3.70 6.70
N TYR A 172 -21.81 -3.61 5.38
CA TYR A 172 -21.08 -2.52 4.71
C TYR A 172 -21.65 -1.14 5.08
N TRP A 173 -22.96 -0.96 4.89
CA TRP A 173 -23.60 0.32 5.11
C TRP A 173 -23.95 0.60 6.56
N ASP A 174 -24.14 -0.42 7.40
CA ASP A 174 -24.36 -0.22 8.84
C ASP A 174 -23.15 0.47 9.47
N PHE A 175 -21.94 -0.07 9.23
CA PHE A 175 -20.71 0.52 9.75
C PHE A 175 -20.51 1.96 9.26
N LEU A 176 -20.68 2.21 7.96
CA LEU A 176 -20.50 3.55 7.38
C LEU A 176 -21.54 4.55 7.91
N SER A 177 -22.80 4.12 8.05
CA SER A 177 -23.88 4.98 8.59
C SER A 177 -23.68 5.34 10.06
N LEU A 178 -22.89 4.55 10.80
CA LEU A 178 -22.48 4.81 12.18
C LEU A 178 -21.11 5.50 12.31
N THR A 179 -20.43 5.73 11.17
CA THR A 179 -19.06 6.25 11.08
C THR A 179 -19.06 7.49 10.17
N PRO A 180 -19.59 8.64 10.64
CA PRO A 180 -19.77 9.83 9.79
C PRO A 180 -18.45 10.37 9.22
N GLU A 181 -17.32 10.14 9.89
CA GLU A 181 -16.00 10.52 9.36
C GLU A 181 -15.63 9.83 8.03
N SER A 182 -16.30 8.73 7.67
CA SER A 182 -16.07 8.01 6.42
C SER A 182 -16.61 8.72 5.18
N LEU A 183 -17.51 9.69 5.35
CA LEU A 183 -18.31 10.25 4.27
C LEU A 183 -17.46 10.83 3.13
N HIS A 184 -16.32 11.42 3.46
CA HIS A 184 -15.42 12.00 2.47
C HIS A 184 -14.85 10.93 1.54
N GLN A 185 -14.36 9.83 2.12
CA GLN A 185 -13.82 8.72 1.34
C GLN A 185 -14.92 7.92 0.63
N VAL A 186 -16.12 7.81 1.21
CA VAL A 186 -17.30 7.24 0.54
C VAL A 186 -17.63 8.04 -0.73
N THR A 187 -17.60 9.37 -0.65
CA THR A 187 -17.84 10.25 -1.81
C THR A 187 -16.82 9.98 -2.93
N ILE A 188 -15.54 9.82 -2.58
CA ILE A 188 -14.50 9.48 -3.56
C ILE A 188 -14.72 8.08 -4.14
N LEU A 189 -14.97 7.08 -3.29
CA LEU A 189 -15.13 5.68 -3.69
C LEU A 189 -16.32 5.49 -4.63
N PHE A 190 -17.45 6.16 -4.39
CA PHE A 190 -18.65 6.02 -5.22
C PHE A 190 -18.67 6.97 -6.42
N SER A 191 -17.74 7.93 -6.51
CA SER A 191 -17.46 8.61 -7.78
C SER A 191 -16.77 7.67 -8.76
N ASN A 192 -16.61 8.06 -10.04
CA ASN A 192 -15.87 7.22 -10.99
C ASN A 192 -14.40 6.98 -10.59
N ARG A 193 -13.84 7.77 -9.67
CA ARG A 193 -12.47 7.55 -9.12
C ARG A 193 -12.31 6.23 -8.35
N GLY A 194 -13.41 5.58 -7.96
CA GLY A 194 -13.39 4.23 -7.36
C GLY A 194 -13.15 3.11 -8.37
N THR A 195 -13.21 3.39 -9.67
CA THR A 195 -13.00 2.46 -10.77
C THR A 195 -12.01 3.05 -11.79
N PRO A 196 -10.72 3.27 -11.42
CA PRO A 196 -9.73 3.83 -12.34
C PRO A 196 -9.59 3.01 -13.62
N TYR A 197 -9.29 3.68 -14.74
CA TYR A 197 -9.12 3.03 -16.04
C TYR A 197 -7.99 2.01 -16.01
N SER A 198 -6.85 2.44 -15.43
CA SER A 198 -5.71 1.60 -15.11
C SER A 198 -4.87 2.23 -13.99
N PHE A 199 -3.89 1.49 -13.46
CA PHE A 199 -2.99 2.04 -12.43
C PHE A 199 -2.20 3.26 -12.89
N ARG A 200 -1.96 3.40 -14.20
CA ARG A 200 -1.22 4.53 -14.77
C ARG A 200 -2.04 5.82 -14.81
N HIS A 201 -3.38 5.71 -14.80
CA HIS A 201 -4.31 6.83 -14.93
C HIS A 201 -4.92 7.28 -13.60
N MET A 202 -4.23 7.02 -12.49
CA MET A 202 -4.63 7.48 -11.17
C MET A 202 -3.47 8.22 -10.49
N ASN A 203 -3.81 9.14 -9.60
CA ASN A 203 -2.83 9.76 -8.71
C ASN A 203 -2.45 8.82 -7.57
N GLY A 204 -1.38 9.15 -6.85
CA GLY A 204 -1.02 8.58 -5.56
C GLY A 204 -0.89 9.67 -4.50
N TYR A 205 -1.14 9.33 -3.24
CA TYR A 205 -1.08 10.27 -2.11
C TYR A 205 -0.54 9.56 -0.87
N SER A 206 0.23 10.27 -0.03
CA SER A 206 0.57 9.76 1.32
C SER A 206 -0.66 9.59 2.20
N SER A 207 -1.74 10.30 1.88
CA SER A 207 -2.97 10.52 2.65
C SER A 207 -2.71 11.21 4.00
N HIS A 208 -1.89 10.59 4.84
CA HIS A 208 -1.39 11.14 6.09
C HIS A 208 -0.51 12.36 5.88
N THR A 209 -0.47 13.18 6.92
CA THR A 209 0.57 14.16 7.13
C THR A 209 1.82 13.46 7.65
N LEU A 210 2.96 13.67 7.00
CA LEU A 210 4.29 13.24 7.44
C LEU A 210 5.11 14.47 7.84
N LYS A 211 6.35 14.24 8.29
CA LYS A 211 7.32 15.31 8.50
C LYS A 211 8.49 15.18 7.55
N LEU A 212 8.96 16.32 7.06
CA LEU A 212 10.32 16.48 6.56
C LEU A 212 11.13 17.21 7.63
N VAL A 213 12.34 16.74 7.91
CA VAL A 213 13.22 17.29 8.94
C VAL A 213 14.53 17.72 8.30
N ASN A 214 14.85 19.01 8.37
CA ASN A 214 16.05 19.55 7.74
C ASN A 214 17.33 19.25 8.55
N SER A 215 18.49 19.71 8.07
CA SER A 215 19.79 19.45 8.71
C SER A 215 19.97 20.12 10.08
N GLN A 216 19.08 21.04 10.46
CA GLN A 216 19.05 21.70 11.77
C GLN A 216 18.10 21.01 12.75
N GLY A 217 17.40 19.94 12.33
CA GLY A 217 16.41 19.26 13.14
C GLY A 217 15.03 19.93 13.15
N ILE A 218 14.80 20.93 12.30
CA ILE A 218 13.50 21.63 12.20
C ILE A 218 12.56 20.80 11.33
N ALA A 219 11.37 20.49 11.87
CA ALA A 219 10.36 19.70 11.19
C ALA A 219 9.32 20.57 10.46
N HIS A 220 8.92 20.10 9.28
CA HIS A 220 7.87 20.66 8.44
C HIS A 220 6.83 19.59 8.16
N LEU A 221 5.56 19.90 8.38
CA LEU A 221 4.46 18.99 8.07
C LEU A 221 4.24 18.96 6.56
N VAL A 222 4.15 17.77 5.98
CA VAL A 222 3.99 17.60 4.53
C VAL A 222 2.92 16.57 4.16
N LYS A 223 2.31 16.79 3.00
CA LYS A 223 1.56 15.76 2.27
C LYS A 223 2.19 15.52 0.91
N TRP A 224 2.35 14.25 0.55
CA TRP A 224 2.94 13.85 -0.74
C TRP A 224 1.84 13.60 -1.76
N HIS A 225 2.05 14.10 -2.98
CA HIS A 225 1.12 13.95 -4.10
C HIS A 225 1.89 13.49 -5.35
N PHE A 226 1.47 12.36 -5.90
CA PHE A 226 1.99 11.79 -7.16
C PHE A 226 0.91 12.00 -8.21
N LYS A 227 1.09 12.97 -9.09
CA LYS A 227 0.11 13.32 -10.13
C LYS A 227 0.44 12.58 -11.41
N THR A 228 -0.49 11.76 -11.92
CA THR A 228 -0.26 10.99 -13.16
C THR A 228 0.02 11.93 -14.33
N ASP A 229 1.07 11.65 -15.09
CA ASP A 229 1.39 12.36 -16.33
C ASP A 229 0.54 11.82 -17.51
N GLN A 230 -0.17 10.70 -17.33
CA GLN A 230 -1.04 10.05 -18.35
C GLN A 230 -2.46 10.65 -18.36
N GLY A 231 -2.78 11.49 -17.37
CA GLY A 231 -4.11 12.03 -17.14
C GLY A 231 -5.01 11.08 -16.36
N ILE A 232 -5.96 11.65 -15.60
CA ILE A 232 -6.93 10.85 -14.84
C ILE A 232 -7.98 10.30 -15.80
N ARG A 233 -8.15 8.97 -15.81
CA ARG A 233 -9.21 8.27 -16.55
C ARG A 233 -9.83 7.21 -15.65
N ASN A 234 -11.15 7.06 -15.78
CA ASN A 234 -11.93 6.14 -14.97
C ASN A 234 -12.96 5.42 -15.84
N HIS A 235 -13.32 4.20 -15.44
CA HIS A 235 -14.47 3.48 -15.96
C HIS A 235 -15.74 3.95 -15.25
N THR A 236 -16.86 3.96 -15.97
CA THR A 236 -18.20 3.92 -15.39
C THR A 236 -18.44 2.58 -14.69
N ALA A 237 -19.52 2.48 -13.90
CA ALA A 237 -19.86 1.21 -13.25
C ALA A 237 -20.17 0.08 -14.26
N GLU A 238 -20.78 0.40 -15.39
CA GLU A 238 -21.10 -0.57 -16.44
C GLU A 238 -19.85 -1.11 -17.12
N GLU A 239 -18.91 -0.22 -17.50
CA GLU A 239 -17.61 -0.59 -18.06
C GLU A 239 -16.79 -1.42 -17.09
N ALA A 240 -16.73 -1.01 -15.82
CA ALA A 240 -16.01 -1.75 -14.79
C ALA A 240 -16.58 -3.18 -14.58
N LYS A 241 -17.91 -3.31 -14.59
CA LYS A 241 -18.60 -4.62 -14.49
C LYS A 241 -18.36 -5.49 -15.72
N LYS A 242 -18.29 -4.89 -16.91
CA LYS A 242 -17.95 -5.61 -18.14
C LYS A 242 -16.53 -6.17 -18.05
N LEU A 243 -15.57 -5.35 -17.63
CA LEU A 243 -14.17 -5.77 -17.43
C LEU A 243 -14.01 -6.86 -16.35
N ASP A 244 -14.82 -6.83 -15.28
CA ASP A 244 -14.82 -7.88 -14.26
C ASP A 244 -15.10 -9.28 -14.84
N THR A 245 -15.88 -9.34 -15.93
CA THR A 245 -16.20 -10.59 -16.62
C THR A 245 -15.21 -10.92 -17.73
N GLU A 246 -14.77 -9.92 -18.50
CA GLU A 246 -13.95 -10.12 -19.70
C GLU A 246 -12.45 -10.23 -19.39
N ASN A 247 -11.95 -9.45 -18.43
CA ASN A 247 -10.53 -9.39 -18.07
C ASN A 247 -10.32 -8.95 -16.60
N PRO A 248 -10.36 -9.89 -15.64
CA PRO A 248 -10.13 -9.60 -14.22
C PRO A 248 -8.68 -9.19 -13.90
N ASP A 249 -7.77 -9.27 -14.87
CA ASP A 249 -6.35 -8.89 -14.76
C ASP A 249 -6.02 -7.60 -15.54
N SER A 250 -7.04 -6.85 -15.95
CA SER A 250 -6.93 -5.68 -16.84
C SER A 250 -5.91 -4.61 -16.41
N ASN A 251 -5.80 -4.30 -15.12
CA ASN A 251 -4.80 -3.30 -14.68
C ASN A 251 -3.39 -3.89 -14.61
N THR A 252 -3.29 -5.19 -14.31
CA THR A 252 -2.02 -5.94 -14.35
C THR A 252 -1.48 -5.99 -15.77
N GLU A 253 -2.33 -6.37 -16.73
CA GLU A 253 -2.02 -6.42 -18.14
C GLU A 253 -1.63 -5.03 -18.69
N ASP A 254 -2.45 -3.99 -18.45
CA ASP A 254 -2.13 -2.62 -18.89
C ASP A 254 -0.75 -2.15 -18.38
N LEU A 255 -0.45 -2.35 -17.09
CA LEU A 255 0.84 -1.93 -16.53
C LEU A 255 2.01 -2.69 -17.17
N PHE A 256 1.88 -4.02 -17.27
CA PHE A 256 2.94 -4.88 -17.78
C PHE A 256 3.24 -4.58 -19.24
N GLU A 257 2.20 -4.57 -20.09
CA GLU A 257 2.36 -4.32 -21.53
C GLU A 257 2.85 -2.91 -21.83
N SER A 258 2.39 -1.90 -21.08
CA SER A 258 2.84 -0.51 -21.31
C SER A 258 4.35 -0.38 -21.08
N ILE A 259 4.86 -1.03 -20.03
CA ILE A 259 6.30 -1.04 -19.74
C ILE A 259 7.06 -1.85 -20.80
N GLU A 260 6.55 -3.00 -21.25
CA GLU A 260 7.17 -3.81 -22.31
C GLU A 260 7.28 -3.03 -23.63
N LYS A 261 6.24 -2.24 -23.96
CA LYS A 261 6.18 -1.40 -25.17
C LYS A 261 7.01 -0.10 -25.06
N GLY A 262 7.60 0.19 -23.90
CA GLY A 262 8.34 1.44 -23.65
C GLY A 262 7.46 2.66 -23.34
N ASP A 263 6.13 2.49 -23.20
CA ASP A 263 5.20 3.51 -22.72
C ASP A 263 5.23 3.61 -21.19
N PHE A 264 6.38 4.06 -20.68
CA PHE A 264 6.67 4.07 -19.25
C PHE A 264 5.74 5.02 -18.49
N PRO A 265 4.91 4.52 -17.55
CA PRO A 265 4.11 5.40 -16.72
C PRO A 265 4.99 6.24 -15.80
N SER A 266 4.52 7.45 -15.55
CA SER A 266 5.22 8.41 -14.75
C SER A 266 4.27 9.37 -14.03
N TRP A 267 4.74 9.86 -12.89
CA TRP A 267 4.01 10.80 -12.04
C TRP A 267 4.91 11.98 -11.69
N THR A 268 4.42 13.19 -11.93
CA THR A 268 5.03 14.39 -11.35
C THR A 268 4.73 14.44 -9.86
N VAL A 269 5.77 14.57 -9.04
CA VAL A 269 5.67 14.51 -7.57
C VAL A 269 5.65 15.91 -6.99
N TYR A 270 4.72 16.15 -6.08
CA TYR A 270 4.51 17.41 -5.39
C TYR A 270 4.42 17.24 -3.87
N LEU A 271 4.72 18.32 -3.15
CA LEU A 271 4.46 18.46 -1.72
C LEU A 271 3.48 19.61 -1.46
N GLN A 272 2.58 19.42 -0.50
CA GLN A 272 2.09 20.54 0.31
C GLN A 272 2.99 20.59 1.56
N ALA A 273 3.39 21.78 1.99
CA ALA A 273 4.23 21.97 3.17
C ALA A 273 3.61 23.01 4.11
N MET A 274 3.62 22.73 5.41
CA MET A 274 3.09 23.56 6.48
C MET A 274 4.10 23.59 7.64
N LYS A 275 4.29 24.76 8.26
CA LYS A 275 5.12 24.83 9.48
C LYS A 275 4.36 24.21 10.65
N GLU A 276 5.06 23.54 11.56
CA GLU A 276 4.41 22.92 12.73
C GLU A 276 3.62 23.94 13.59
N GLU A 277 4.09 25.19 13.68
CA GLU A 277 3.41 26.27 14.42
C GLU A 277 2.04 26.66 13.83
N ASP A 278 1.83 26.45 12.53
CA ASP A 278 0.57 26.77 11.85
C ASP A 278 -0.49 25.69 12.10
N ALA A 279 -0.06 24.45 12.37
CA ALA A 279 -0.95 23.31 12.59
C ALA A 279 -1.93 23.53 13.74
N ALA A 280 -1.48 24.15 14.84
CA ALA A 280 -2.30 24.41 16.02
C ALA A 280 -3.39 25.46 15.78
N LYS A 281 -3.20 26.34 14.79
CA LYS A 281 -4.13 27.42 14.42
C LYS A 281 -5.00 27.05 13.23
N TYR A 282 -4.73 25.93 12.58
CA TYR A 282 -5.43 25.53 11.38
C TYR A 282 -6.83 25.01 11.70
N ARG A 283 -7.81 25.39 10.87
CA ARG A 283 -9.24 25.09 11.12
C ARG A 283 -9.58 23.60 11.13
N TRP A 284 -8.73 22.76 10.54
CA TRP A 284 -8.87 21.31 10.60
C TRP A 284 -7.69 20.71 11.34
N ASN A 285 -7.96 19.61 12.04
CA ASN A 285 -6.89 18.78 12.57
C ASN A 285 -6.04 18.24 11.41
N VAL A 286 -4.81 18.72 11.29
CA VAL A 286 -3.88 18.32 10.22
C VAL A 286 -3.46 16.85 10.34
N PHE A 287 -3.72 16.21 11.47
CA PHE A 287 -3.48 14.79 11.74
C PHE A 287 -4.74 13.92 11.56
N ASP A 288 -5.85 14.49 11.08
CA ASP A 288 -7.04 13.73 10.71
C ASP A 288 -6.93 13.30 9.23
N VAL A 289 -6.65 12.02 8.99
CA VAL A 289 -6.55 11.44 7.64
C VAL A 289 -7.86 11.50 6.83
N THR A 290 -8.99 11.85 7.44
CA THR A 290 -10.26 12.05 6.71
C THR A 290 -10.33 13.45 6.06
N LYS A 291 -9.31 14.29 6.25
CA LYS A 291 -9.26 15.68 5.79
C LYS A 291 -8.11 15.93 4.80
N VAL A 292 -8.39 16.74 3.78
CA VAL A 292 -7.37 17.33 2.89
C VAL A 292 -6.98 18.72 3.35
N TRP A 293 -5.81 19.19 2.89
CA TRP A 293 -5.44 20.59 2.92
C TRP A 293 -5.81 21.22 1.56
N PRO A 294 -6.75 22.18 1.49
CA PRO A 294 -7.06 22.91 0.28
C PRO A 294 -5.81 23.51 -0.32
N HIS A 295 -5.70 23.36 -1.64
CA HIS A 295 -4.54 23.83 -2.37
C HIS A 295 -4.48 25.37 -2.42
N SER A 296 -5.60 26.06 -2.16
CA SER A 296 -5.64 27.52 -1.96
C SER A 296 -4.85 27.98 -0.74
N ASP A 297 -4.79 27.14 0.30
CA ASP A 297 -4.14 27.49 1.57
C ASP A 297 -2.67 27.06 1.54
N TYR A 298 -2.43 25.84 1.04
CA TYR A 298 -1.11 25.24 0.94
C TYR A 298 -0.92 24.73 -0.50
N PRO A 299 -0.36 25.53 -1.42
CA PRO A 299 -0.18 25.14 -2.81
C PRO A 299 0.75 23.94 -2.99
N LEU A 300 0.60 23.24 -4.12
CA LEU A 300 1.48 22.15 -4.52
C LEU A 300 2.82 22.70 -5.00
N GLN A 301 3.91 22.20 -4.42
CA GLN A 301 5.28 22.49 -4.82
C GLN A 301 5.84 21.29 -5.57
N LYS A 302 6.24 21.46 -6.84
CA LYS A 302 6.82 20.38 -7.65
C LYS A 302 8.20 20.02 -7.09
N ILE A 303 8.45 18.74 -6.85
CA ILE A 303 9.70 18.27 -6.26
C ILE A 303 10.46 17.26 -7.11
N GLY A 304 9.80 16.54 -8.02
CA GLY A 304 10.45 15.46 -8.75
C GLY A 304 9.53 14.72 -9.71
N LYS A 305 10.03 13.61 -10.22
CA LYS A 305 9.29 12.72 -11.13
C LYS A 305 9.56 11.26 -10.80
N LEU A 306 8.51 10.46 -10.66
CA LEU A 306 8.56 9.00 -10.59
C LEU A 306 8.33 8.43 -11.99
N THR A 307 9.15 7.48 -12.43
CA THR A 307 8.96 6.75 -13.70
C THR A 307 9.15 5.26 -13.47
N LEU A 308 8.22 4.42 -13.93
CA LEU A 308 8.33 2.95 -13.88
C LEU A 308 8.68 2.42 -15.26
N ASN A 309 9.78 1.67 -15.35
CA ASN A 309 10.39 1.33 -16.63
C ASN A 309 10.87 -0.12 -16.75
N ARG A 310 10.57 -0.97 -15.77
CA ARG A 310 10.94 -2.38 -15.85
C ARG A 310 9.96 -3.28 -15.09
N ASN A 311 9.44 -4.28 -15.79
CA ASN A 311 8.61 -5.32 -15.21
C ASN A 311 9.41 -6.21 -14.25
N PRO A 312 8.76 -6.84 -13.25
CA PRO A 312 9.40 -7.89 -12.45
C PRO A 312 9.78 -9.07 -13.36
N LYS A 313 10.90 -9.72 -13.07
CA LYS A 313 11.29 -10.98 -13.72
C LYS A 313 10.46 -12.15 -13.21
N ASN A 314 10.11 -12.15 -11.92
CA ASN A 314 9.21 -13.13 -11.32
C ASN A 314 8.20 -12.44 -10.40
N TYR A 315 6.91 -12.56 -10.74
CA TYR A 315 5.83 -11.93 -9.96
C TYR A 315 5.84 -12.37 -8.50
N PHE A 316 6.04 -13.66 -8.20
CA PHE A 316 5.99 -14.13 -6.83
C PHE A 316 7.16 -13.58 -6.00
N ALA A 317 8.39 -13.71 -6.50
CA ALA A 317 9.60 -13.30 -5.78
C ALA A 317 9.70 -11.77 -5.60
N GLU A 318 9.15 -10.99 -6.52
CA GLU A 318 9.29 -9.52 -6.51
C GLU A 318 7.99 -8.82 -6.09
N VAL A 319 6.83 -9.21 -6.60
CA VAL A 319 5.56 -8.51 -6.30
C VAL A 319 4.87 -9.12 -5.08
N GLU A 320 4.68 -10.44 -5.07
CA GLU A 320 3.98 -11.10 -3.96
C GLU A 320 4.78 -10.99 -2.66
N GLN A 321 6.10 -11.20 -2.72
CA GLN A 321 6.99 -11.16 -1.56
C GLN A 321 7.44 -9.75 -1.14
N ALA A 322 7.12 -8.69 -1.90
CA ALA A 322 7.40 -7.33 -1.47
C ALA A 322 6.71 -6.98 -0.14
N ALA A 323 7.41 -6.29 0.73
CA ALA A 323 6.95 -5.87 2.05
C ALA A 323 7.20 -4.37 2.19
N PHE A 324 6.12 -3.60 2.32
CA PHE A 324 6.17 -2.14 2.44
C PHE A 324 5.71 -1.74 3.84
N SER A 325 6.46 -0.95 4.58
CA SER A 325 6.06 -0.52 5.92
C SER A 325 6.20 0.99 6.09
N PRO A 326 5.14 1.72 6.53
CA PRO A 326 5.28 3.14 6.83
C PRO A 326 6.24 3.43 8.00
N SER A 327 6.73 2.42 8.73
CA SER A 327 7.80 2.58 9.72
C SER A 327 9.22 2.42 9.15
N HIS A 328 9.36 2.06 7.88
CA HIS A 328 10.64 2.13 7.18
C HIS A 328 10.88 3.59 6.75
N MET A 329 11.56 4.32 7.62
CA MET A 329 11.96 5.72 7.42
C MET A 329 13.47 5.84 7.20
N VAL A 330 13.89 6.99 6.69
CA VAL A 330 15.29 7.39 6.53
C VAL A 330 15.49 8.75 7.20
N PRO A 331 16.73 9.12 7.57
CA PRO A 331 17.04 10.46 8.08
C PRO A 331 16.36 11.57 7.25
N GLY A 332 15.78 12.54 7.94
CA GLY A 332 15.05 13.65 7.30
C GLY A 332 13.60 13.39 6.92
N ILE A 333 13.06 12.18 7.15
CA ILE A 333 11.62 11.86 7.05
C ILE A 333 11.15 11.27 8.38
N ASP A 334 10.05 11.79 8.91
CA ASP A 334 9.52 11.35 10.20
C ASP A 334 7.97 11.31 10.19
N VAL A 335 7.40 10.71 11.24
CA VAL A 335 5.95 10.51 11.41
C VAL A 335 5.31 11.67 12.15
N THR A 336 3.98 11.75 12.05
CA THR A 336 3.16 12.68 12.85
C THR A 336 2.30 11.92 13.85
N ASN A 337 1.58 12.67 14.69
CA ASN A 337 0.62 12.13 15.65
C ASN A 337 -0.74 11.79 15.03
N ASP A 338 -0.82 11.61 13.70
CA ASP A 338 -1.98 11.01 13.06
C ASP A 338 -2.19 9.60 13.63
N LYS A 339 -3.30 9.43 14.35
CA LYS A 339 -3.60 8.17 15.05
C LYS A 339 -3.60 6.98 14.09
N MET A 340 -4.16 7.15 12.88
CA MET A 340 -4.17 6.08 11.89
C MET A 340 -2.76 5.70 11.48
N LEU A 341 -1.91 6.69 11.21
CA LEU A 341 -0.51 6.44 10.88
C LEU A 341 0.19 5.68 12.01
N GLN A 342 0.02 6.10 13.26
CA GLN A 342 0.65 5.49 14.44
C GLN A 342 0.33 3.99 14.56
N GLY A 343 -0.93 3.58 14.38
CA GLY A 343 -1.29 2.16 14.41
C GLY A 343 -0.66 1.35 13.26
N ARG A 344 -0.47 1.98 12.09
CA ARG A 344 0.16 1.33 10.93
C ARG A 344 1.66 1.06 11.15
N LEU A 345 2.35 1.87 11.95
CA LEU A 345 3.79 1.69 12.22
C LEU A 345 4.09 0.31 12.83
N PHE A 346 3.16 -0.21 13.64
CA PHE A 346 3.21 -1.56 14.22
C PHE A 346 2.70 -2.64 13.26
N SER A 347 1.53 -2.42 12.66
CA SER A 347 0.79 -3.47 11.95
C SER A 347 1.55 -4.06 10.76
N TYR A 348 2.27 -3.22 10.01
CA TYR A 348 2.93 -3.69 8.78
C TYR A 348 4.13 -4.62 9.07
N PRO A 349 5.11 -4.26 9.92
CA PRO A 349 6.18 -5.19 10.27
C PRO A 349 5.65 -6.49 10.91
N ASP A 350 4.59 -6.40 11.72
CA ASP A 350 3.97 -7.57 12.34
C ASP A 350 3.37 -8.53 11.29
N THR A 351 2.51 -8.03 10.40
CA THR A 351 1.90 -8.88 9.38
C THR A 351 2.92 -9.43 8.37
N HIS A 352 4.05 -8.73 8.14
CA HIS A 352 5.16 -9.26 7.34
C HIS A 352 5.83 -10.47 7.98
N ARG A 353 6.06 -10.44 9.30
CA ARG A 353 6.64 -11.59 10.03
C ARG A 353 5.74 -12.81 9.94
N HIS A 354 4.42 -12.64 9.99
CA HIS A 354 3.46 -13.72 9.77
C HIS A 354 3.49 -14.23 8.31
N ARG A 355 3.39 -13.31 7.35
CA ARG A 355 3.21 -13.67 5.92
C ARG A 355 4.46 -14.24 5.26
N LEU A 356 5.64 -13.74 5.63
CA LEU A 356 6.91 -14.00 4.95
C LEU A 356 7.98 -14.60 5.87
N GLY A 357 7.76 -14.61 7.18
CA GLY A 357 8.74 -15.05 8.18
C GLY A 357 9.58 -13.92 8.75
N THR A 358 10.30 -14.21 9.84
CA THR A 358 11.06 -13.22 10.61
C THR A 358 12.13 -12.50 9.78
N ASN A 359 12.80 -13.21 8.88
CA ASN A 359 13.91 -12.71 8.06
C ASN A 359 13.47 -12.13 6.70
N TYR A 360 12.21 -11.69 6.54
CA TYR A 360 11.66 -11.22 5.26
C TYR A 360 12.44 -10.08 4.58
N LEU A 361 13.22 -9.30 5.34
CA LEU A 361 14.08 -8.23 4.81
C LEU A 361 15.32 -8.77 4.06
N GLN A 362 15.64 -10.06 4.20
CA GLN A 362 16.67 -10.73 3.41
C GLN A 362 16.18 -11.15 2.02
N LEU A 363 14.87 -11.14 1.77
CA LEU A 363 14.34 -11.39 0.42
C LEU A 363 14.84 -10.28 -0.52
N PRO A 364 15.31 -10.59 -1.74
CA PRO A 364 16.00 -9.63 -2.60
C PRO A 364 15.23 -8.32 -2.87
N ILE A 365 13.91 -8.38 -3.00
CA ILE A 365 13.08 -7.19 -3.22
C ILE A 365 12.92 -6.30 -1.96
N ASN A 366 13.15 -6.85 -0.78
CA ASN A 366 13.00 -6.13 0.49
C ASN A 366 14.34 -5.63 1.02
N GLN A 367 15.45 -6.19 0.55
CA GLN A 367 16.79 -5.88 1.00
C GLN A 367 17.17 -4.42 0.69
N PRO A 368 17.77 -3.69 1.64
CA PRO A 368 18.28 -2.34 1.40
C PRO A 368 19.63 -2.41 0.68
N TYR A 369 19.65 -2.87 -0.58
CA TYR A 369 20.88 -3.23 -1.31
C TYR A 369 21.83 -2.05 -1.62
N ARG A 370 21.42 -0.80 -1.37
CA ARG A 370 22.27 0.39 -1.52
C ARG A 370 22.98 0.81 -0.24
N THR A 371 22.81 0.05 0.83
CA THR A 371 23.53 0.21 2.09
C THR A 371 23.88 -1.16 2.67
N ILE A 372 24.70 -1.17 3.73
CA ILE A 372 25.09 -2.39 4.42
C ILE A 372 24.34 -2.43 5.75
N VAL A 373 23.54 -3.48 5.94
CA VAL A 373 22.87 -3.71 7.22
C VAL A 373 23.93 -4.12 8.25
N ALA A 374 23.97 -3.39 9.36
CA ALA A 374 24.91 -3.62 10.44
C ALA A 374 24.15 -3.51 11.78
N ASN A 375 23.74 -4.64 12.35
CA ASN A 375 22.97 -4.68 13.59
C ASN A 375 23.25 -5.94 14.42
N TYR A 376 22.57 -6.06 15.56
CA TYR A 376 22.75 -7.13 16.54
C TYR A 376 21.70 -8.25 16.46
N GLN A 377 20.76 -8.18 15.50
CA GLN A 377 19.75 -9.22 15.32
C GLN A 377 20.40 -10.48 14.71
N ARG A 378 19.98 -11.66 15.14
CA ARG A 378 20.57 -12.96 14.75
C ARG A 378 19.50 -14.02 14.54
N ASP A 379 19.90 -15.09 13.87
CA ASP A 379 19.20 -16.37 13.75
C ASP A 379 17.85 -16.22 13.04
N GLY A 380 16.81 -16.90 13.55
CA GLY A 380 15.47 -16.90 12.98
C GLY A 380 15.29 -17.85 11.78
N PRO A 381 14.03 -18.25 11.48
CA PRO A 381 13.75 -19.12 10.36
C PRO A 381 14.27 -18.57 9.03
N MET A 382 14.77 -19.47 8.16
CA MET A 382 15.18 -19.15 6.79
C MET A 382 16.18 -17.97 6.72
N ASN A 383 17.15 -17.94 7.63
CA ASN A 383 18.29 -17.02 7.54
C ASN A 383 19.29 -17.58 6.52
N PHE A 384 19.48 -16.86 5.41
CA PHE A 384 20.38 -17.26 4.32
C PHE A 384 21.63 -16.38 4.24
N SER A 385 21.78 -15.44 5.19
CA SER A 385 22.98 -14.62 5.31
C SER A 385 24.05 -15.35 6.13
N GLU A 386 25.26 -14.79 6.15
CA GLU A 386 26.31 -15.20 7.08
C GLU A 386 25.96 -14.92 8.55
N ASN A 387 24.78 -14.34 8.85
CA ASN A 387 24.27 -14.03 10.19
C ASN A 387 25.29 -13.26 11.05
N PHE A 388 26.07 -12.39 10.40
CA PHE A 388 27.16 -11.61 10.98
C PHE A 388 28.30 -12.45 11.58
N ASN A 389 28.47 -13.71 11.15
CA ASN A 389 29.54 -14.63 11.54
C ASN A 389 29.73 -14.73 13.07
N ASN A 390 30.94 -14.45 13.55
CA ASN A 390 31.32 -14.47 14.95
C ASN A 390 31.23 -13.09 15.63
N ALA A 391 30.62 -12.09 14.98
CA ALA A 391 30.50 -10.74 15.52
C ALA A 391 29.63 -10.73 16.79
N PRO A 392 30.00 -9.97 17.84
CA PRO A 392 29.17 -9.80 19.03
C PRO A 392 27.72 -9.44 18.69
N ASN A 393 26.76 -10.02 19.41
CA ASN A 393 25.33 -9.85 19.21
C ASN A 393 24.66 -8.98 20.30
N TYR A 394 25.43 -8.11 20.95
CA TYR A 394 24.97 -7.19 22.00
C TYR A 394 25.76 -5.88 21.97
N GLU A 395 25.20 -4.84 22.58
CA GLU A 395 25.78 -3.50 22.73
C GLU A 395 25.36 -2.94 24.11
N PRO A 396 26.25 -2.22 24.83
CA PRO A 396 27.65 -1.97 24.51
C PRO A 396 28.53 -3.23 24.64
N GLN A 397 29.64 -3.28 23.89
CA GLN A 397 30.57 -4.41 23.91
C GLN A 397 32.02 -3.99 23.60
N SER A 398 33.01 -4.72 24.13
CA SER A 398 34.45 -4.42 23.98
C SER A 398 35.22 -5.36 23.04
N ARG A 399 34.57 -6.41 22.54
CA ARG A 399 35.21 -7.49 21.76
C ARG A 399 35.49 -7.09 20.31
N ASP A 400 34.68 -6.19 19.77
CA ASP A 400 34.86 -5.58 18.46
C ASP A 400 34.68 -4.05 18.58
N PRO A 401 35.71 -3.29 18.98
CA PRO A 401 35.61 -1.84 19.14
C PRO A 401 35.26 -1.07 17.84
N LYS A 402 35.30 -1.73 16.68
CA LYS A 402 34.94 -1.17 15.37
C LYS A 402 33.59 -1.70 14.86
N GLY A 403 32.88 -2.46 15.67
CA GLY A 403 31.57 -3.00 15.35
C GLY A 403 30.51 -1.89 15.20
N PRO A 404 29.27 -2.27 14.85
CA PRO A 404 28.16 -1.33 14.72
C PRO A 404 28.02 -0.48 15.98
N ALA A 405 27.89 0.84 15.85
CA ALA A 405 27.78 1.77 16.97
C ALA A 405 26.70 2.81 16.71
N GLN A 406 26.06 3.28 17.79
CA GLN A 406 25.09 4.36 17.72
C GLN A 406 25.72 5.66 17.18
N GLN A 407 24.92 6.46 16.46
CA GLN A 407 25.35 7.71 15.83
C GLN A 407 24.98 8.92 16.70
N ASP A 408 25.73 9.14 17.78
CA ASP A 408 25.35 10.10 18.83
C ASP A 408 25.47 11.57 18.41
N HIS A 409 26.34 11.88 17.45
CA HIS A 409 26.67 13.26 17.05
C HIS A 409 25.96 13.73 15.77
N ASP A 410 25.31 12.82 15.03
CA ASP A 410 24.58 13.19 13.82
C ASP A 410 23.14 13.55 14.15
N ILE A 411 22.83 14.84 14.14
CA ILE A 411 21.48 15.34 14.40
C ILE A 411 20.45 14.79 13.38
N ARG A 412 20.88 14.43 12.17
CA ARG A 412 19.98 13.97 11.09
C ARG A 412 19.33 12.63 11.39
N VAL A 413 20.00 11.78 12.17
CA VAL A 413 19.46 10.46 12.54
C VAL A 413 18.54 10.52 13.77
N ARG A 414 18.43 11.68 14.42
CA ARG A 414 17.56 11.84 15.59
C ARG A 414 16.12 12.05 15.14
N PRO A 415 15.14 11.40 15.80
CA PRO A 415 13.73 11.69 15.58
C PRO A 415 13.41 13.17 15.86
N SER A 416 12.44 13.72 15.15
CA SER A 416 11.95 15.07 15.44
C SER A 416 11.32 15.13 16.83
N SER A 417 11.67 16.15 17.61
CA SER A 417 11.08 16.34 18.93
C SER A 417 9.65 16.86 18.82
N VAL A 418 8.73 16.30 19.62
CA VAL A 418 7.37 16.81 19.76
C VAL A 418 7.10 17.11 21.22
N GLN A 419 6.73 18.36 21.52
CA GLN A 419 6.27 18.74 22.85
C GLN A 419 4.86 18.18 23.09
N LEU A 420 4.66 17.49 24.20
CA LEU A 420 3.38 16.89 24.59
C LEU A 420 2.80 17.57 25.83
N TYR A 421 1.47 17.62 25.90
CA TYR A 421 0.70 18.14 27.05
C TYR A 421 -0.56 17.29 27.24
N GLY A 422 -0.93 16.98 28.48
CA GLY A 422 -2.16 16.25 28.82
C GLY A 422 -1.93 14.99 29.67
N ALA A 423 -3.01 14.26 29.91
CA ALA A 423 -3.00 12.97 30.60
C ALA A 423 -3.05 11.80 29.59
N THR A 424 -2.74 10.59 30.04
CA THR A 424 -2.98 9.38 29.24
C THR A 424 -4.48 9.03 29.26
N GLY A 425 -5.04 8.64 28.12
CA GLY A 425 -6.46 8.31 28.01
C GLY A 425 -6.91 7.91 26.61
N ARG A 426 -8.15 7.42 26.50
CA ARG A 426 -8.82 7.15 25.21
C ARG A 426 -9.66 8.35 24.81
N TYR A 427 -9.10 9.22 23.99
CA TYR A 427 -9.76 10.45 23.57
C TYR A 427 -10.57 10.25 22.29
N PRO A 428 -11.91 10.39 22.33
CA PRO A 428 -12.71 10.37 21.12
C PRO A 428 -12.34 11.58 20.25
N PHE A 429 -12.44 11.44 18.92
CA PHE A 429 -12.44 12.62 18.08
C PHE A 429 -13.64 13.48 18.43
N ARG A 430 -13.43 14.80 18.47
CA ARG A 430 -14.50 15.75 18.71
C ARG A 430 -15.56 15.57 17.62
N LYS A 431 -16.76 15.15 18.01
CA LYS A 431 -17.91 15.16 17.10
C LYS A 431 -18.15 16.61 16.69
N SER A 432 -18.07 16.86 15.39
CA SER A 432 -18.18 18.19 14.79
C SER A 432 -18.87 18.07 13.44
N ASP A 433 -19.59 19.10 13.02
CA ASP A 433 -20.14 19.18 11.67
C ASP A 433 -19.05 19.34 10.60
N ASP A 434 -17.79 19.54 11.00
CA ASP A 434 -16.61 19.54 10.11
C ASP A 434 -16.48 18.28 9.26
N ASP A 435 -17.00 17.14 9.74
CA ASP A 435 -16.99 15.87 9.01
C ASP A 435 -17.85 15.93 7.74
N PHE A 436 -18.79 16.88 7.62
CA PHE A 436 -19.69 17.05 6.48
C PHE A 436 -19.24 18.14 5.49
N VAL A 437 -18.36 19.05 5.91
CA VAL A 437 -17.91 20.19 5.11
C VAL A 437 -17.14 19.74 3.86
N GLN A 438 -16.07 18.95 4.02
CA GLN A 438 -15.25 18.52 2.89
C GLN A 438 -15.96 17.55 1.93
N PRO A 439 -16.74 16.54 2.39
CA PRO A 439 -17.58 15.73 1.50
C PRO A 439 -18.59 16.57 0.71
N GLY A 440 -19.27 17.52 1.36
CA GLY A 440 -20.22 18.41 0.68
C GLY A 440 -19.53 19.28 -0.38
N ASN A 441 -18.34 19.81 -0.06
CA ASN A 441 -17.53 20.55 -1.04
C ASN A 441 -17.16 19.67 -2.23
N LEU A 442 -16.76 18.41 -2.00
CA LEU A 442 -16.45 17.48 -3.08
C LEU A 442 -17.69 17.16 -3.93
N TYR A 443 -18.85 16.90 -3.31
CA TYR A 443 -20.10 16.65 -4.02
C TYR A 443 -20.47 17.82 -4.95
N ARG A 444 -20.36 19.06 -4.47
CA ARG A 444 -20.64 20.28 -5.24
C ARG A 444 -19.60 20.56 -6.33
N LEU A 445 -18.38 20.03 -6.19
CA LEU A 445 -17.33 20.13 -7.20
C LEU A 445 -17.55 19.16 -8.37
N LEU A 446 -18.18 18.01 -8.15
CA LEU A 446 -18.62 17.11 -9.22
C LEU A 446 -19.75 17.79 -10.01
N LYS A 447 -19.69 17.72 -11.35
CA LYS A 447 -20.67 18.39 -12.22
C LYS A 447 -21.24 17.43 -13.26
N GLY A 448 -22.50 17.68 -13.63
CA GLY A 448 -23.21 16.91 -14.66
C GLY A 448 -23.10 15.40 -14.43
N LYS A 449 -22.64 14.69 -15.45
CA LYS A 449 -22.54 13.23 -15.44
C LYS A 449 -21.71 12.66 -14.29
N GLU A 450 -20.64 13.32 -13.83
CA GLU A 450 -19.85 12.79 -12.71
C GLU A 450 -20.64 12.75 -11.39
N GLN A 451 -21.50 13.75 -11.18
CA GLN A 451 -22.37 13.81 -10.01
C GLN A 451 -23.53 12.82 -10.13
N ASP A 452 -24.07 12.64 -11.35
CA ASP A 452 -25.10 11.64 -11.64
C ASP A 452 -24.58 10.21 -11.43
N ASP A 453 -23.37 9.93 -11.91
CA ASP A 453 -22.70 8.63 -11.72
C ASP A 453 -22.48 8.36 -10.23
N LEU A 454 -22.01 9.34 -9.44
CA LEU A 454 -21.89 9.20 -7.99
C LEU A 454 -23.21 8.78 -7.34
N VAL A 455 -24.30 9.50 -7.66
CA VAL A 455 -25.62 9.22 -7.10
C VAL A 455 -26.14 7.84 -7.55
N GLY A 456 -26.00 7.51 -8.84
CA GLY A 456 -26.38 6.21 -9.40
C GLY A 456 -25.62 5.05 -8.75
N ASN A 457 -24.30 5.18 -8.59
CA ASN A 457 -23.46 4.18 -7.94
C ASN A 457 -23.88 3.93 -6.48
N LEU A 458 -24.24 4.99 -5.74
CA LEU A 458 -24.75 4.89 -4.38
C LEU A 458 -26.09 4.17 -4.34
N ILE A 459 -27.04 4.55 -5.19
CA ILE A 459 -28.37 3.94 -5.28
C ILE A 459 -28.23 2.45 -5.61
N ASP A 460 -27.41 2.09 -6.60
CA ASP A 460 -27.23 0.71 -7.03
C ASP A 460 -26.65 -0.17 -5.93
N HIS A 461 -25.72 0.34 -5.12
CA HIS A 461 -25.17 -0.42 -4.00
C HIS A 461 -26.12 -0.46 -2.80
N MET A 462 -26.71 0.68 -2.40
CA MET A 462 -27.62 0.78 -1.27
C MET A 462 -28.96 0.09 -1.51
N SER A 463 -29.40 -0.05 -2.78
CA SER A 463 -30.62 -0.79 -3.12
C SER A 463 -30.55 -2.28 -2.72
N LYS A 464 -29.35 -2.81 -2.48
CA LYS A 464 -29.14 -4.20 -2.02
C LYS A 464 -29.27 -4.35 -0.50
N VAL A 465 -29.28 -3.24 0.24
CA VAL A 465 -29.43 -3.23 1.71
C VAL A 465 -30.85 -3.63 2.08
N LYS A 466 -31.01 -4.61 2.97
CA LYS A 466 -32.30 -5.13 3.40
C LYS A 466 -32.89 -4.30 4.54
N ASN A 467 -32.06 -3.90 5.52
CA ASN A 467 -32.51 -3.09 6.64
C ASN A 467 -32.67 -1.60 6.27
N LEU A 468 -33.92 -1.11 6.27
CA LEU A 468 -34.26 0.25 5.90
C LEU A 468 -33.71 1.31 6.87
N GLU A 469 -33.50 0.98 8.14
CA GLU A 469 -32.95 1.93 9.12
C GLU A 469 -31.46 2.22 8.87
N ILE A 470 -30.72 1.29 8.25
CA ILE A 470 -29.36 1.56 7.75
C ILE A 470 -29.42 2.62 6.64
N ILE A 471 -30.34 2.44 5.67
CA ILE A 471 -30.49 3.35 4.54
C ILE A 471 -30.86 4.76 5.04
N LYS A 472 -31.86 4.87 5.93
CA LYS A 472 -32.30 6.16 6.49
C LYS A 472 -31.16 6.88 7.22
N ARG A 473 -30.38 6.16 8.05
CA ARG A 473 -29.21 6.74 8.73
C ARG A 473 -28.19 7.28 7.73
N GLN A 474 -27.88 6.52 6.68
CA GLN A 474 -26.92 6.96 5.67
C GLN A 474 -27.41 8.18 4.88
N ILE A 475 -28.69 8.21 4.48
CA ILE A 475 -29.30 9.38 3.82
C ILE A 475 -29.22 10.63 4.71
N ALA A 476 -29.44 10.48 6.01
CA ALA A 476 -29.29 11.59 6.96
C ALA A 476 -27.86 12.17 6.97
N LEU A 477 -26.82 11.34 6.77
CA LEU A 477 -25.44 11.82 6.63
C LEU A 477 -25.23 12.58 5.31
N PHE A 478 -25.80 12.09 4.20
CA PHE A 478 -25.76 12.80 2.92
C PHE A 478 -26.42 14.17 3.02
N ASN A 479 -27.60 14.25 3.65
CA ASN A 479 -28.33 15.51 3.88
C ASN A 479 -27.51 16.53 4.70
N LYS A 480 -26.70 16.08 5.66
CA LYS A 480 -25.82 16.96 6.43
C LYS A 480 -24.68 17.55 5.60
N ALA A 481 -24.17 16.82 4.61
CA ALA A 481 -23.12 17.30 3.71
C ALA A 481 -23.68 18.20 2.60
N ASP A 482 -24.81 17.78 2.01
CA ASP A 482 -25.57 18.55 1.04
C ASP A 482 -27.03 18.04 0.96
N PRO A 483 -28.05 18.86 1.25
CA PRO A 483 -29.45 18.43 1.19
C PRO A 483 -29.89 17.90 -0.18
N THR A 484 -29.35 18.47 -1.27
CA THR A 484 -29.71 18.01 -2.62
C THR A 484 -29.17 16.61 -2.89
N TRP A 485 -28.01 16.28 -2.32
CA TRP A 485 -27.43 14.95 -2.43
C TRP A 485 -28.30 13.89 -1.75
N GLY A 486 -28.71 14.13 -0.51
CA GLY A 486 -29.53 13.18 0.24
C GLY A 486 -30.90 12.96 -0.39
N VAL A 487 -31.58 14.01 -0.85
CA VAL A 487 -32.87 13.92 -1.57
C VAL A 487 -32.73 13.06 -2.84
N ARG A 488 -31.71 13.31 -3.67
CA ARG A 488 -31.50 12.56 -4.92
C ARG A 488 -31.27 11.05 -4.67
N VAL A 489 -30.50 10.71 -3.63
CA VAL A 489 -30.27 9.30 -3.26
C VAL A 489 -31.55 8.66 -2.73
N GLU A 490 -32.33 9.38 -1.90
CA GLU A 490 -33.60 8.90 -1.37
C GLU A 490 -34.63 8.62 -2.47
N GLU A 491 -34.83 9.58 -3.39
CA GLU A 491 -35.74 9.44 -4.53
C GLU A 491 -35.34 8.27 -5.43
N GLY A 492 -34.05 8.13 -5.73
CA GLY A 492 -33.53 7.01 -6.50
C GLY A 492 -33.73 5.65 -5.82
N LEU A 493 -33.58 5.58 -4.50
CA LEU A 493 -33.86 4.36 -3.73
C LEU A 493 -35.35 4.04 -3.68
N LYS A 494 -36.23 5.05 -3.57
CA LYS A 494 -37.69 4.89 -3.69
C LYS A 494 -38.08 4.35 -5.06
N ALA A 495 -37.46 4.86 -6.13
CA ALA A 495 -37.65 4.36 -7.50
C ALA A 495 -37.17 2.90 -7.68
N ARG A 496 -36.16 2.46 -6.90
CA ARG A 496 -35.72 1.05 -6.81
C ARG A 496 -36.59 0.19 -5.86
N GLY A 497 -37.71 0.71 -5.37
CA GLY A 497 -38.68 -0.02 -4.54
C GLY A 497 -38.42 -0.01 -3.03
N LYS A 498 -37.51 0.85 -2.53
CA LYS A 498 -37.31 1.02 -1.08
C LYS A 498 -38.43 1.86 -0.46
N LYS A 499 -39.00 1.38 0.65
CA LYS A 499 -40.07 2.07 1.40
C LYS A 499 -39.47 2.98 2.49
N LEU A 500 -38.94 4.14 2.08
CA LEU A 500 -38.17 5.06 2.94
C LEU A 500 -39.00 6.19 3.54
#